data_AF-A0A388L841-F1
#
_entry.id   AF-A0A388L841-F1
#
_cell.length_a   1.000
_cell.length_b   1.000
_cell.length_c   1.000
_cell.angle_alpha   90.00
_cell.angle_beta   90.00
_cell.angle_gamma   90.00
#
_symmetry.space_group_name_H-M   'P 1'
#
loop_
_entity.id
_entity.type
_entity.pdbx_description
1 polymer ?
#
loop_
_entity_poly.entity_id
_entity_poly.type
_entity_poly.pdbx_seq_one_letter_code
_entity_poly.pdbx_strand_id
1 'polypeptide(L)'
;MWVRCVDSLKMTGGSADPANSNAGDRRNDILELARAIREADNQKAQLPKVQVPLFNDTNASEWADKFEQLGSCYEWSSEKMLQMVKRYCMVEYKEEVSELVQASRDWPDFKAKFLDKYQLEDQLLDLTDLRKVNRRKFGTAKQFLTEFEWVARLVPDLPDKDRCLIFLENFSEVEQRELMKDMTGRYDWPTIKENLLAGSFDQMLYRLLKQQKEDREKEGVSVDKDQAVYMTLTDMRNMMDDMKEERLKLQVMMVQTKGEKGKGKLPFWRK
;
A
#
# COMPACT_ATOMS: atom_id res chain seq x y z
N MET A 1 45.58 -41.19 -25.94
CA MET A 1 46.82 -41.97 -26.08
C MET A 1 46.78 -43.09 -25.05
N TRP A 2 47.33 -44.27 -25.38
CA TRP A 2 47.39 -45.56 -24.65
C TRP A 2 46.31 -46.58 -25.09
N VAL A 3 46.55 -47.49 -26.06
CA VAL A 3 47.44 -48.71 -26.12
C VAL A 3 46.73 -49.92 -25.46
N ARG A 4 46.59 -51.15 -25.99
CA ARG A 4 47.04 -51.91 -27.18
C ARG A 4 46.25 -53.26 -27.26
N CYS A 5 46.27 -53.88 -28.44
CA CYS A 5 46.28 -55.32 -28.76
C CYS A 5 45.29 -56.31 -28.10
N VAL A 6 44.51 -57.01 -28.94
CA VAL A 6 44.53 -58.48 -29.01
C VAL A 6 44.46 -58.91 -30.48
N ASP A 7 45.34 -59.84 -30.84
CA ASP A 7 45.55 -60.41 -32.16
C ASP A 7 44.46 -61.40 -32.60
N SER A 8 44.20 -61.38 -33.91
CA SER A 8 44.05 -62.51 -34.83
C SER A 8 43.65 -63.89 -34.26
N LEU A 9 42.44 -64.35 -34.61
CA LEU A 9 42.13 -65.78 -34.74
C LEU A 9 41.31 -66.04 -36.01
N LYS A 10 41.84 -66.99 -36.78
CA LYS A 10 41.44 -67.36 -38.13
C LYS A 10 40.01 -67.89 -38.21
N MET A 11 39.37 -67.56 -39.33
CA MET A 11 38.24 -68.27 -39.91
C MET A 11 38.59 -69.74 -40.16
N THR A 12 37.79 -70.65 -39.61
CA THR A 12 37.57 -72.00 -40.16
C THR A 12 36.07 -72.25 -40.17
N GLY A 13 35.52 -72.49 -41.36
CA GLY A 13 34.10 -72.63 -41.60
C GLY A 13 33.46 -73.81 -40.89
N GLY A 14 32.20 -73.59 -40.50
CA GLY A 14 31.25 -74.60 -40.06
C GLY A 14 29.86 -74.02 -40.27
N SER A 15 29.22 -74.40 -41.38
CA SER A 15 27.83 -74.09 -41.67
C SER A 15 26.93 -74.84 -40.68
N ALA A 16 26.20 -74.09 -39.85
CA ALA A 16 24.98 -74.53 -39.19
C ALA A 16 24.14 -73.29 -38.89
N ASP A 17 23.00 -73.16 -39.58
CA ASP A 17 22.05 -72.06 -39.45
C ASP A 17 21.57 -71.87 -37.99
N PRO A 18 21.70 -70.66 -37.38
CA PRO A 18 21.03 -70.33 -36.13
C PRO A 18 19.89 -69.35 -36.40
N ALA A 19 19.00 -69.68 -37.32
CA ALA A 19 17.86 -68.82 -37.67
C ALA A 19 16.58 -69.27 -36.96
N ASN A 20 16.53 -69.25 -35.62
CA ASN A 20 15.21 -69.16 -34.95
C ASN A 20 15.14 -68.75 -33.46
N SER A 21 16.24 -68.58 -32.71
CA SER A 21 16.12 -68.23 -31.27
C SER A 21 15.96 -66.73 -31.00
N ASN A 22 16.43 -65.86 -31.89
CA ASN A 22 16.49 -64.40 -31.68
C ASN A 22 15.16 -63.68 -32.02
N ALA A 23 14.26 -64.31 -32.77
CA ALA A 23 12.97 -63.71 -33.15
C ALA A 23 11.93 -63.74 -32.01
N GLY A 24 12.01 -64.71 -31.11
CA GLY A 24 11.20 -64.78 -29.90
C GLY A 24 11.62 -63.74 -28.85
N ASP A 25 12.93 -63.60 -28.68
CA ASP A 25 13.57 -62.67 -27.74
C ASP A 25 13.24 -61.21 -28.08
N ARG A 26 13.47 -60.81 -29.34
CA ARG A 26 13.09 -59.47 -29.82
C ARG A 26 11.60 -59.17 -29.72
N ARG A 27 10.73 -60.16 -29.93
CA ARG A 27 9.28 -59.98 -29.75
C ARG A 27 8.92 -59.74 -28.29
N ASN A 28 9.61 -60.39 -27.37
CA ASN A 28 9.45 -60.17 -25.94
C ASN A 28 9.90 -58.76 -25.53
N ASP A 29 11.06 -58.31 -26.03
CA ASP A 29 11.59 -56.96 -25.77
C ASP A 29 10.65 -55.85 -26.25
N ILE A 30 10.05 -56.03 -27.44
CA ILE A 30 9.08 -55.08 -27.99
C ILE A 30 7.82 -55.00 -27.12
N LEU A 31 7.36 -56.13 -26.59
CA LEU A 31 6.18 -56.18 -25.71
C LEU A 31 6.46 -55.54 -24.35
N GLU A 32 7.65 -55.74 -23.78
CA GLU A 32 8.11 -55.09 -22.55
C GLU A 32 8.21 -53.57 -22.73
N LEU A 33 8.84 -53.10 -23.82
CA LEU A 33 8.91 -51.68 -24.16
C LEU A 33 7.53 -51.06 -24.34
N ALA A 34 6.62 -51.74 -25.04
CA ALA A 34 5.26 -51.26 -25.23
C ALA A 34 4.48 -51.21 -23.90
N ARG A 35 4.76 -52.11 -22.96
CA ARG A 35 4.17 -52.09 -21.61
C ARG A 35 4.73 -50.93 -20.80
N ALA A 36 6.04 -50.70 -20.84
CA ALA A 36 6.69 -49.57 -20.16
C ALA A 36 6.21 -48.21 -20.69
N ILE A 37 5.99 -48.07 -22.01
CA ILE A 37 5.43 -46.85 -22.60
C ILE A 37 4.00 -46.62 -22.10
N ARG A 38 3.14 -47.65 -22.12
CA ARG A 38 1.76 -47.53 -21.60
C ARG A 38 1.73 -47.21 -20.11
N GLU A 39 2.64 -47.79 -19.33
CA GLU A 39 2.79 -47.50 -17.90
C GLU A 39 3.19 -46.03 -17.69
N ALA A 40 4.16 -45.53 -18.45
CA ALA A 40 4.61 -44.15 -18.40
C ALA A 40 3.53 -43.15 -18.87
N ASP A 41 2.77 -43.49 -19.90
CA ASP A 41 1.66 -42.67 -20.40
C ASP A 41 0.48 -42.65 -19.41
N ASN A 42 0.20 -43.77 -18.75
CA ASN A 42 -0.78 -43.83 -17.67
C ASN A 42 -0.34 -43.01 -16.45
N GLN A 43 0.95 -43.04 -16.08
CA GLN A 43 1.51 -42.17 -15.04
C GLN A 43 1.37 -40.69 -15.39
N LYS A 44 1.63 -40.30 -16.65
CA LYS A 44 1.41 -38.92 -17.12
C LYS A 44 -0.06 -38.51 -17.12
N ALA A 45 -0.97 -39.43 -17.43
CA ALA A 45 -2.41 -39.17 -17.40
C ALA A 45 -2.97 -39.03 -15.97
N GLN A 46 -2.26 -39.54 -14.97
CA GLN A 46 -2.60 -39.39 -13.55
C GLN A 46 -2.10 -38.08 -12.92
N LEU A 47 -1.26 -37.30 -13.61
CA LEU A 47 -0.81 -36.01 -13.11
C LEU A 47 -1.96 -34.99 -13.14
N PRO A 48 -2.26 -34.30 -12.02
CA PRO A 48 -3.31 -33.30 -11.95
C PRO A 48 -3.14 -32.20 -12.99
N LYS A 49 -4.23 -31.86 -13.70
CA LYS A 49 -4.34 -30.73 -14.64
C LYS A 49 -4.45 -29.40 -13.87
N VAL A 50 -3.54 -29.13 -12.95
CA VAL A 50 -3.51 -27.82 -12.27
C VAL A 50 -3.14 -26.78 -13.32
N GLN A 51 -4.15 -26.02 -13.78
CA GLN A 51 -3.93 -24.90 -14.69
C GLN A 51 -3.49 -23.70 -13.87
N VAL A 52 -2.20 -23.40 -13.93
CA VAL A 52 -1.65 -22.18 -13.33
C VAL A 52 -1.68 -21.08 -14.39
N PRO A 53 -2.44 -19.99 -14.20
CA PRO A 53 -2.44 -18.87 -15.13
C PRO A 53 -1.07 -18.17 -15.13
N LEU A 54 -0.79 -17.36 -16.15
CA LEU A 54 0.39 -16.50 -16.12
C LEU A 54 0.21 -15.42 -15.06
N PHE A 55 1.19 -15.25 -14.19
CA PHE A 55 1.23 -14.17 -13.21
C PHE A 55 1.29 -12.82 -13.92
N ASN A 56 0.37 -11.93 -13.56
CA ASN A 56 0.13 -10.65 -14.21
C ASN A 56 -0.03 -9.52 -13.19
N ASP A 57 0.60 -9.62 -12.01
CA ASP A 57 0.45 -8.75 -10.81
C ASP A 57 -0.82 -8.95 -9.96
N THR A 58 -1.88 -9.55 -10.48
CA THR A 58 -3.12 -9.75 -9.69
C THR A 58 -3.17 -11.08 -8.92
N ASN A 59 -3.80 -11.08 -7.74
CA ASN A 59 -4.04 -12.26 -6.89
C ASN A 59 -2.77 -13.11 -6.64
N ALA A 60 -1.68 -12.48 -6.21
CA ALA A 60 -0.39 -13.11 -5.94
C ALA A 60 -0.46 -14.34 -5.02
N SER A 61 -1.29 -14.30 -3.96
CA SER A 61 -1.53 -15.42 -3.03
C SER A 61 -2.17 -16.61 -3.73
N GLU A 62 -3.28 -16.39 -4.42
CA GLU A 62 -4.02 -17.43 -5.13
C GLU A 62 -3.15 -18.04 -6.23
N TRP A 63 -2.39 -17.21 -6.94
CA TRP A 63 -1.45 -17.65 -7.95
C TRP A 63 -0.32 -18.50 -7.36
N ALA A 64 0.30 -18.03 -6.27
CA ALA A 64 1.39 -18.75 -5.61
C ALA A 64 0.93 -20.10 -5.04
N ASP A 65 -0.29 -20.17 -4.50
CA ASP A 65 -0.90 -21.40 -4.01
C ASP A 65 -1.18 -22.38 -5.16
N LYS A 66 -1.68 -21.91 -6.32
CA LYS A 66 -1.86 -22.77 -7.51
C LYS A 66 -0.53 -23.26 -8.05
N PHE A 67 0.50 -22.41 -8.09
CA PHE A 67 1.84 -22.82 -8.52
C PHE A 67 2.47 -23.82 -7.55
N GLU A 68 2.28 -23.65 -6.25
CA GLU A 68 2.71 -24.60 -5.22
C GLU A 68 1.98 -25.94 -5.30
N GLN A 69 0.68 -25.93 -5.59
CA GLN A 69 -0.10 -27.13 -5.89
C GLN A 69 0.43 -27.85 -7.13
N LEU A 70 0.73 -27.11 -8.20
CA LEU A 70 1.37 -27.67 -9.39
C LEU A 70 2.71 -28.32 -9.03
N GLY A 71 3.58 -27.62 -8.32
CA GLY A 71 4.85 -28.16 -7.85
C GLY A 71 4.69 -29.46 -7.06
N SER A 72 3.71 -29.48 -6.15
CA SER A 72 3.39 -30.66 -5.33
C SER A 72 2.91 -31.83 -6.18
N CYS A 73 2.07 -31.57 -7.19
CA CYS A 73 1.57 -32.60 -8.12
C CYS A 73 2.67 -33.26 -8.94
N TYR A 74 3.76 -32.54 -9.22
CA TYR A 74 4.92 -33.04 -9.96
C TYR A 74 6.11 -33.34 -9.05
N GLU A 75 5.92 -33.34 -7.73
CA GLU A 75 6.96 -33.60 -6.72
C GLU A 75 8.23 -32.75 -6.91
N TRP A 76 8.06 -31.47 -7.25
CA TRP A 76 9.17 -30.55 -7.44
C TRP A 76 9.87 -30.21 -6.12
N SER A 77 11.21 -30.23 -6.14
CA SER A 77 12.02 -29.65 -5.07
C SER A 77 11.94 -28.13 -5.06
N SER A 78 12.28 -27.49 -3.95
CA SER A 78 12.40 -26.03 -3.86
C SER A 78 13.27 -25.43 -4.97
N GLU A 79 14.39 -26.06 -5.30
CA GLU A 79 15.25 -25.63 -6.40
C GLU A 79 14.52 -25.69 -7.75
N LYS A 80 13.75 -26.76 -7.98
CA LYS A 80 12.98 -26.91 -9.22
C LYS A 80 11.85 -25.88 -9.31
N MET A 81 11.17 -25.59 -8.19
CA MET A 81 10.15 -24.55 -8.10
C MET A 81 10.72 -23.19 -8.54
N LEU A 82 11.86 -22.79 -7.96
CA LEU A 82 12.53 -21.52 -8.26
C LEU A 82 13.01 -21.44 -9.72
N GLN A 83 13.45 -22.55 -10.32
CA GLN A 83 13.79 -22.59 -11.75
C GLN A 83 12.57 -22.42 -12.67
N MET A 84 11.41 -22.92 -12.24
CA MET A 84 10.20 -22.97 -13.07
C MET A 84 9.36 -21.70 -12.96
N VAL A 85 9.37 -21.01 -11.81
CA VAL A 85 8.46 -19.89 -11.50
C VAL A 85 8.48 -18.77 -12.55
N LYS A 86 9.67 -18.40 -13.08
CA LYS A 86 9.82 -17.38 -14.13
C LYS A 86 9.10 -17.73 -15.44
N ARG A 87 8.84 -19.02 -15.71
CA ARG A 87 8.08 -19.47 -16.90
C ARG A 87 6.59 -19.19 -16.80
N TYR A 88 6.09 -19.02 -15.58
CA TYR A 88 4.67 -18.78 -15.29
C TYR A 88 4.37 -17.30 -15.02
N CYS A 89 5.24 -16.39 -15.47
CA CYS A 89 5.08 -14.95 -15.34
C CYS A 89 4.91 -14.29 -16.72
N MET A 90 4.06 -13.27 -16.80
CA MET A 90 4.00 -12.36 -17.96
C MET A 90 5.38 -11.70 -18.17
N VAL A 91 5.70 -11.36 -19.42
CA VAL A 91 7.05 -10.94 -19.84
C VAL A 91 7.57 -9.75 -19.02
N GLU A 92 6.68 -8.83 -18.68
CA GLU A 92 6.93 -7.59 -17.92
C GLU A 92 7.41 -7.86 -16.49
N TYR A 93 6.92 -8.91 -15.82
CA TYR A 93 7.32 -9.25 -14.43
C TYR A 93 8.45 -10.28 -14.37
N LYS A 94 8.89 -10.84 -15.49
CA LYS A 94 9.88 -11.92 -15.50
C LYS A 94 11.21 -11.52 -14.87
N GLU A 95 11.66 -10.29 -15.11
CA GLU A 95 12.96 -9.85 -14.58
C GLU A 95 12.89 -9.58 -13.09
N GLU A 96 11.84 -8.90 -12.66
CA GLU A 96 11.56 -8.65 -11.25
C GLU A 96 11.40 -9.95 -10.43
N VAL A 97 10.67 -10.93 -10.96
CA VAL A 97 10.56 -12.25 -10.34
C VAL A 97 11.91 -12.97 -10.35
N SER A 98 12.75 -12.77 -11.37
CA SER A 98 14.10 -13.33 -11.44
C SER A 98 15.00 -12.81 -10.31
N GLU A 99 14.91 -11.52 -9.99
CA GLU A 99 15.63 -10.91 -8.88
C GLU A 99 15.17 -11.49 -7.54
N LEU A 100 13.86 -11.66 -7.36
CA LEU A 100 13.29 -12.31 -6.17
C LEU A 100 13.76 -13.75 -6.01
N VAL A 101 13.86 -14.51 -7.11
CA VAL A 101 14.41 -15.86 -7.11
C VAL A 101 15.87 -15.85 -6.65
N GLN A 102 16.70 -14.95 -7.17
CA GLN A 102 18.11 -14.85 -6.78
C GLN A 102 18.30 -14.44 -5.31
N ALA A 103 17.38 -13.62 -4.79
CA ALA A 103 17.38 -13.19 -3.39
C ALA A 103 16.84 -14.26 -2.42
N SER A 104 16.38 -15.42 -2.92
CA SER A 104 15.69 -16.42 -2.12
C SER A 104 16.47 -17.73 -1.99
N ARG A 105 16.42 -18.32 -0.80
CA ARG A 105 17.15 -19.56 -0.48
C ARG A 105 16.41 -20.82 -0.91
N ASP A 106 15.09 -20.80 -0.73
CA ASP A 106 14.19 -21.89 -1.04
C ASP A 106 12.81 -21.35 -1.44
N TRP A 107 11.88 -22.25 -1.75
CA TRP A 107 10.55 -21.88 -2.18
C TRP A 107 9.75 -21.12 -1.10
N PRO A 108 9.70 -21.55 0.18
CA PRO A 108 9.03 -20.78 1.23
C PRO A 108 9.57 -19.36 1.39
N ASP A 109 10.89 -19.17 1.35
CA ASP A 109 11.53 -17.85 1.43
C ASP A 109 11.18 -16.98 0.21
N PHE A 110 11.16 -17.56 -0.99
CA PHE A 110 10.67 -16.88 -2.19
C PHE A 110 9.20 -16.49 -2.07
N LYS A 111 8.32 -17.41 -1.65
CA LYS A 111 6.89 -17.16 -1.49
C LYS A 111 6.65 -16.01 -0.51
N ALA A 112 7.38 -15.96 0.60
CA ALA A 112 7.29 -14.86 1.55
C ALA A 112 7.68 -13.50 0.93
N LYS A 113 8.81 -13.41 0.22
CA LYS A 113 9.23 -12.16 -0.45
C LYS A 113 8.31 -11.77 -1.60
N PHE A 114 7.82 -12.74 -2.35
CA PHE A 114 6.88 -12.56 -3.44
C PHE A 114 5.57 -11.97 -2.90
N LEU A 115 5.04 -12.55 -1.83
CA LEU A 115 3.86 -12.01 -1.17
C LEU A 115 4.13 -10.66 -0.52
N ASP A 116 5.24 -10.43 0.17
CA ASP A 116 5.56 -9.09 0.69
C ASP A 116 5.51 -8.00 -0.39
N LYS A 117 5.89 -8.36 -1.62
CA LYS A 117 5.87 -7.45 -2.77
C LYS A 117 4.50 -7.27 -3.43
N TYR A 118 3.76 -8.37 -3.63
CA TYR A 118 2.54 -8.39 -4.45
C TYR A 118 1.26 -8.67 -3.65
N GLN A 119 1.33 -8.96 -2.35
CA GLN A 119 0.17 -9.32 -1.51
C GLN A 119 -0.74 -8.12 -1.19
N LEU A 120 -0.24 -6.89 -1.30
CA LEU A 120 -1.14 -5.73 -1.27
C LEU A 120 -2.20 -5.82 -2.37
N GLU A 121 -1.88 -6.52 -3.47
CA GLU A 121 -2.78 -6.72 -4.62
C GLU A 121 -3.71 -7.94 -4.44
N ASP A 122 -3.53 -8.73 -3.36
CA ASP A 122 -4.47 -9.75 -2.91
C ASP A 122 -5.62 -9.19 -2.06
N GLN A 123 -5.44 -7.98 -1.52
CA GLN A 123 -6.47 -7.34 -0.70
C GLN A 123 -7.50 -6.71 -1.63
N LEU A 124 -8.68 -7.33 -1.69
CA LEU A 124 -9.87 -6.70 -2.26
C LEU A 124 -10.21 -5.48 -1.41
N LEU A 125 -9.86 -4.31 -1.91
CA LEU A 125 -10.17 -3.04 -1.27
C LEU A 125 -11.62 -2.67 -1.55
N ASP A 126 -12.23 -1.93 -0.63
CA ASP A 126 -13.57 -1.41 -0.84
C ASP A 126 -13.55 0.08 -1.27
N LEU A 127 -14.73 0.63 -1.53
CA LEU A 127 -14.87 2.05 -1.86
C LEU A 127 -14.40 2.98 -0.72
N THR A 128 -14.40 2.50 0.52
CA THR A 128 -13.93 3.25 1.69
C THR A 128 -12.42 3.39 1.65
N ASP A 129 -11.71 2.32 1.29
CA ASP A 129 -10.25 2.33 1.15
C ASP A 129 -9.81 3.22 0.00
N LEU A 130 -10.51 3.16 -1.15
CA LEU A 130 -10.25 4.09 -2.26
C LEU A 130 -10.45 5.56 -1.87
N ARG A 131 -11.47 5.87 -1.05
CA ARG A 131 -11.70 7.23 -0.52
C ARG A 131 -10.61 7.74 0.43
N LYS A 132 -9.80 6.85 1.03
CA LYS A 132 -8.68 7.26 1.91
C LYS A 132 -7.49 7.80 1.12
N VAL A 133 -7.44 7.55 -0.20
CA VAL A 133 -6.41 8.10 -1.09
C VAL A 133 -6.66 9.59 -1.28
N ASN A 134 -5.87 10.41 -0.57
CA ASN A 134 -6.09 11.85 -0.50
C ASN A 134 -5.04 12.61 -1.31
N ARG A 135 -5.48 13.44 -2.27
CA ARG A 135 -4.62 14.29 -3.13
C ARG A 135 -3.62 15.13 -2.35
N ARG A 136 -3.98 15.61 -1.15
CA ARG A 136 -3.13 16.48 -0.31
C ARG A 136 -1.90 15.77 0.27
N LYS A 137 -1.87 14.43 0.24
CA LYS A 137 -0.71 13.63 0.68
C LYS A 137 0.40 13.54 -0.38
N PHE A 138 0.13 13.99 -1.61
CA PHE A 138 1.05 13.87 -2.74
C PHE A 138 1.59 15.22 -3.17
N GLY A 139 2.87 15.25 -3.55
CA GLY A 139 3.53 16.46 -4.05
C GLY A 139 3.03 16.88 -5.44
N THR A 140 2.61 15.91 -6.26
CA THR A 140 2.16 16.15 -7.63
C THR A 140 0.86 15.41 -7.97
N ALA A 141 0.10 15.93 -8.91
CA ALA A 141 -1.11 15.35 -9.44
C ALA A 141 -0.83 14.01 -10.13
N LYS A 142 0.34 13.89 -10.78
CA LYS A 142 0.80 12.64 -11.39
C LYS A 142 1.02 11.54 -10.34
N GLN A 143 1.72 11.85 -9.25
CA GLN A 143 1.91 10.89 -8.16
C GLN A 143 0.58 10.45 -7.54
N PHE A 144 -0.32 11.40 -7.30
CA PHE A 144 -1.67 11.11 -6.82
C PHE A 144 -2.45 10.20 -7.79
N LEU A 145 -2.42 10.50 -9.09
CA LEU A 145 -3.10 9.69 -10.10
C LEU A 145 -2.58 8.26 -10.14
N THR A 146 -1.25 8.08 -10.10
CA THR A 146 -0.62 6.76 -10.09
C THR A 146 -1.08 5.93 -8.88
N GLU A 147 -1.06 6.50 -7.68
CA GLU A 147 -1.53 5.80 -6.48
C GLU A 147 -3.03 5.51 -6.55
N PHE A 148 -3.83 6.48 -6.96
CA PHE A 148 -5.27 6.33 -7.06
C PHE A 148 -5.66 5.23 -8.06
N GLU A 149 -5.04 5.18 -9.23
CA GLU A 149 -5.26 4.13 -10.23
C GLU A 149 -4.78 2.77 -9.73
N TRP A 150 -3.73 2.73 -8.93
CA TRP A 150 -3.29 1.49 -8.30
C TRP A 150 -4.33 0.98 -7.30
N VAL A 151 -4.76 1.80 -6.34
CA VAL A 151 -5.79 1.42 -5.35
C VAL A 151 -7.13 1.09 -6.02
N ALA A 152 -7.53 1.85 -7.05
CA ALA A 152 -8.78 1.63 -7.78
C ALA A 152 -8.81 0.31 -8.57
N ARG A 153 -7.64 -0.25 -8.93
CA ARG A 153 -7.54 -1.58 -9.55
C ARG A 153 -7.78 -2.71 -8.54
N LEU A 154 -7.53 -2.45 -7.27
CA LEU A 154 -7.73 -3.41 -6.18
C LEU A 154 -9.19 -3.46 -5.67
N VAL A 155 -10.03 -2.54 -6.15
CA VAL A 155 -11.47 -2.56 -5.86
C VAL A 155 -12.19 -3.40 -6.91
N PRO A 156 -12.75 -4.57 -6.55
CA PRO A 156 -13.44 -5.44 -7.49
C PRO A 156 -14.67 -4.75 -8.10
N ASP A 157 -14.87 -4.94 -9.41
CA ASP A 157 -16.02 -4.43 -10.19
C ASP A 157 -16.29 -2.91 -10.04
N LEU A 158 -15.27 -2.09 -9.77
CA LEU A 158 -15.40 -0.65 -9.57
C LEU A 158 -16.06 0.05 -10.77
N PRO A 159 -17.29 0.61 -10.62
CA PRO A 159 -17.94 1.32 -11.71
C PRO A 159 -17.20 2.63 -12.02
N ASP A 160 -17.07 2.97 -13.30
CA ASP A 160 -16.42 4.23 -13.72
C ASP A 160 -17.05 5.47 -13.08
N LYS A 161 -18.36 5.43 -12.81
CA LYS A 161 -19.06 6.47 -12.06
C LYS A 161 -18.47 6.68 -10.66
N ASP A 162 -18.31 5.61 -9.88
CA ASP A 162 -17.80 5.70 -8.52
C ASP A 162 -16.32 6.06 -8.50
N ARG A 163 -15.55 5.51 -9.45
CA ARG A 163 -14.16 5.91 -9.71
C ARG A 163 -14.03 7.42 -9.92
N CYS A 164 -14.83 7.98 -10.83
CA CYS A 164 -14.81 9.41 -11.13
C CYS A 164 -15.24 10.26 -9.93
N LEU A 165 -16.33 9.90 -9.24
CA LEU A 165 -16.84 10.66 -8.10
C LEU A 165 -15.80 10.71 -6.96
N ILE A 166 -15.24 9.57 -6.57
CA ILE A 166 -14.25 9.50 -5.50
C ILE A 166 -12.97 10.26 -5.88
N PHE A 167 -12.56 10.20 -7.15
CA PHE A 167 -11.42 10.99 -7.62
C PHE A 167 -11.70 12.50 -7.51
N LEU A 168 -12.87 12.95 -7.96
CA LEU A 168 -13.25 14.37 -7.96
C LEU A 168 -13.45 14.95 -6.54
N GLU A 169 -13.82 14.14 -5.55
CA GLU A 169 -13.90 14.53 -4.12
C GLU A 169 -12.57 15.10 -3.59
N ASN A 170 -11.45 14.81 -4.25
CA ASN A 170 -10.13 15.32 -3.87
C ASN A 170 -9.82 16.74 -4.36
N PHE A 171 -10.70 17.33 -5.17
CA PHE A 171 -10.49 18.61 -5.84
C PHE A 171 -11.59 19.61 -5.46
N SER A 172 -11.24 20.90 -5.48
CA SER A 172 -12.20 21.99 -5.32
C SER A 172 -13.18 22.07 -6.50
N GLU A 173 -14.32 22.75 -6.32
CA GLU A 173 -15.30 22.92 -7.41
C GLU A 173 -14.72 23.59 -8.67
N VAL A 174 -13.72 24.47 -8.50
CA VAL A 174 -13.03 25.11 -9.62
C VAL A 174 -12.18 24.09 -10.37
N GLU A 175 -11.40 23.30 -9.65
CA GLU A 175 -10.57 22.24 -10.23
C GLU A 175 -11.41 21.15 -10.88
N GLN A 176 -12.55 20.78 -10.28
CA GLN A 176 -13.49 19.82 -10.85
C GLN A 176 -14.02 20.29 -12.21
N ARG A 177 -14.32 21.57 -12.40
CA ARG A 177 -14.75 22.11 -13.71
C ARG A 177 -13.66 21.98 -14.76
N GLU A 178 -12.40 22.20 -14.40
CA GLU A 178 -11.26 22.00 -15.31
C GLU A 178 -11.05 20.51 -15.64
N LEU A 179 -11.19 19.62 -14.65
CA LEU A 179 -11.09 18.17 -14.86
C LEU A 179 -12.21 17.62 -15.75
N MET A 180 -13.39 18.23 -15.69
CA MET A 180 -14.56 17.80 -16.47
C MET A 180 -14.67 18.50 -17.83
N LYS A 181 -13.67 19.29 -18.21
CA LYS A 181 -13.68 20.01 -19.48
C LYS A 181 -13.71 19.03 -20.66
N ASP A 182 -14.48 19.36 -21.69
CA ASP A 182 -14.56 18.59 -22.94
C ASP A 182 -15.09 17.15 -22.80
N MET A 183 -15.68 16.78 -21.65
CA MET A 183 -16.32 15.48 -21.48
C MET A 183 -17.57 15.35 -22.35
N THR A 184 -17.71 14.21 -23.00
CA THR A 184 -18.91 13.86 -23.81
C THR A 184 -20.03 13.24 -22.97
N GLY A 185 -19.76 12.88 -21.71
CA GLY A 185 -20.71 12.32 -20.75
C GLY A 185 -20.49 12.85 -19.33
N ARG A 186 -21.22 12.29 -18.36
CA ARG A 186 -21.17 12.77 -16.95
C ARG A 186 -20.00 12.19 -16.15
N TYR A 187 -19.52 11.00 -16.54
CA TYR A 187 -18.43 10.27 -15.89
C TYR A 187 -17.58 9.59 -16.97
N ASP A 188 -16.42 10.17 -17.28
CA ASP A 188 -15.50 9.79 -18.36
C ASP A 188 -14.08 9.80 -17.78
N TRP A 189 -13.65 8.63 -17.32
CA TRP A 189 -12.37 8.47 -16.64
C TRP A 189 -11.17 8.84 -17.55
N PRO A 190 -11.10 8.37 -18.81
CA PRO A 190 -10.05 8.80 -19.74
C PRO A 190 -9.89 10.31 -19.86
N THR A 191 -10.98 11.05 -20.08
CA THR A 191 -10.91 12.52 -20.22
C THR A 191 -10.45 13.20 -18.93
N ILE A 192 -10.91 12.75 -17.76
CA ILE A 192 -10.46 13.29 -16.47
C ILE A 192 -8.94 13.14 -16.31
N LYS A 193 -8.37 12.00 -16.71
CA LYS A 193 -6.92 11.77 -16.65
C LYS A 193 -6.14 12.69 -17.57
N GLU A 194 -6.60 12.83 -18.82
CA GLU A 194 -5.97 13.72 -19.79
C GLU A 194 -5.99 15.17 -19.29
N ASN A 195 -7.13 15.63 -18.80
CA ASN A 195 -7.28 16.97 -18.26
C ASN A 195 -6.40 17.19 -17.03
N LEU A 196 -6.33 16.23 -16.10
CA LEU A 196 -5.45 16.30 -14.93
C LEU A 196 -3.98 16.50 -15.34
N LEU A 197 -3.52 15.74 -16.33
CA LEU A 197 -2.12 15.78 -16.79
C LEU A 197 -1.82 17.01 -17.64
N ALA A 198 -2.80 17.56 -18.35
CA ALA A 198 -2.67 18.79 -19.13
C ALA A 198 -2.77 20.06 -18.26
N GLY A 199 -3.49 19.99 -17.14
CA GLY A 199 -3.77 21.14 -16.28
C GLY A 199 -2.66 21.46 -15.27
N SER A 200 -2.75 22.66 -14.69
CA SER A 200 -1.78 23.18 -13.70
C SER A 200 -2.20 22.92 -12.25
N PHE A 201 -2.72 21.72 -11.96
CA PHE A 201 -3.27 21.35 -10.65
C PHE A 201 -2.27 21.43 -9.51
N ASP A 202 -0.99 21.17 -9.79
CA ASP A 202 0.07 21.30 -8.77
C ASP A 202 0.26 22.74 -8.32
N GLN A 203 0.16 23.69 -9.25
CA GLN A 203 0.23 25.11 -8.93
C GLN A 203 -1.02 25.59 -8.18
N MET A 204 -2.20 25.09 -8.56
CA MET A 204 -3.45 25.39 -7.87
C MET A 204 -3.42 24.89 -6.43
N LEU A 205 -2.98 23.65 -6.21
CA LEU A 205 -2.82 23.09 -4.87
C LEU A 205 -1.79 23.87 -4.05
N TYR A 206 -0.65 24.23 -4.63
CA TYR A 206 0.37 25.03 -3.94
C TYR A 206 -0.20 26.37 -3.46
N ARG A 207 -0.94 27.08 -4.32
CA ARG A 207 -1.59 28.35 -3.95
C ARG A 207 -2.59 28.15 -2.80
N LEU A 208 -3.38 27.08 -2.85
CA LEU A 208 -4.35 26.74 -1.80
C LEU A 208 -3.67 26.46 -0.46
N LEU A 209 -2.61 25.64 -0.45
CA LEU A 209 -1.83 25.35 0.76
C LEU A 209 -1.14 26.59 1.32
N LYS A 210 -0.63 27.46 0.44
CA LYS A 210 -0.03 28.74 0.83
C LYS A 210 -1.06 29.66 1.50
N GLN A 211 -2.24 29.81 0.90
CA GLN A 211 -3.33 30.62 1.46
C GLN A 211 -3.74 30.12 2.85
N GLN A 212 -3.91 28.80 3.02
CA GLN A 212 -4.28 28.20 4.30
C GLN A 212 -3.24 28.50 5.40
N LYS A 213 -1.95 28.49 5.06
CA LYS A 213 -0.89 28.85 6.01
C LYS A 213 -0.99 30.31 6.43
N GLU A 214 -1.15 31.21 5.47
CA GLU A 214 -1.29 32.65 5.73
C GLU A 214 -2.53 32.96 6.59
N ASP A 215 -3.64 32.25 6.38
CA ASP A 215 -4.87 32.46 7.15
C ASP A 215 -4.71 31.97 8.61
N ARG A 216 -4.03 30.83 8.84
CA ARG A 216 -3.69 30.37 10.20
C ARG A 216 -2.78 31.35 10.95
N GLU A 217 -1.83 31.96 10.23
CA GLU A 217 -0.95 32.98 10.81
C GLU A 217 -1.75 34.24 11.21
N LYS A 218 -2.70 34.68 10.39
CA LYS A 218 -3.57 35.83 10.72
C LYS A 218 -4.49 35.56 11.90
N GLU A 219 -5.11 34.38 11.94
CA GLU A 219 -5.96 33.96 13.07
C GLU A 219 -5.14 33.89 14.37
N GLY A 220 -3.95 33.31 14.35
CA GLY A 220 -3.05 33.27 15.52
C GLY A 220 -2.69 34.67 16.05
N VAL A 221 -2.41 35.62 15.16
CA VAL A 221 -2.13 37.02 15.53
C VAL A 221 -3.35 37.72 16.14
N SER A 222 -4.57 37.36 15.72
CA SER A 222 -5.79 37.93 16.30
C SER A 222 -6.04 37.45 17.74
N VAL A 223 -5.86 36.15 18.00
CA VAL A 223 -6.04 35.55 19.33
C VAL A 223 -5.05 36.14 20.35
N ASP A 224 -3.79 36.33 19.94
CA ASP A 224 -2.75 36.89 20.81
C ASP A 224 -3.05 38.34 21.21
N LYS A 225 -3.57 39.15 20.27
CA LYS A 225 -3.99 40.52 20.55
C LYS A 225 -5.19 40.58 21.50
N ASP A 226 -6.18 39.71 21.29
CA ASP A 226 -7.34 39.65 22.17
C ASP A 226 -6.93 39.23 23.59
N GLN A 227 -6.03 38.26 23.72
CA GLN A 227 -5.48 37.85 25.02
C GLN A 227 -4.73 38.98 25.73
N ALA A 228 -3.91 39.75 25.01
CA ALA A 228 -3.20 40.91 25.57
C ALA A 228 -4.17 42.01 26.07
N VAL A 229 -5.25 42.27 25.33
CA VAL A 229 -6.30 43.21 25.73
C VAL A 229 -7.02 42.71 27.00
N TYR A 230 -7.38 41.43 27.06
CA TYR A 230 -8.01 40.83 28.24
C TYR A 230 -7.13 40.90 29.50
N MET A 231 -5.82 40.63 29.37
CA MET A 231 -4.88 40.76 30.49
C MET A 231 -4.79 42.20 30.99
N THR A 232 -4.68 43.17 30.08
CA THR A 232 -4.60 44.59 30.43
C THR A 232 -5.85 45.07 31.17
N LEU A 233 -7.04 44.66 30.71
CA LEU A 233 -8.30 45.00 31.38
C LEU A 233 -8.42 44.35 32.78
N THR A 234 -7.87 43.15 32.94
CA THR A 234 -7.85 42.44 34.22
C THR A 234 -6.91 43.13 35.21
N ASP A 235 -5.72 43.54 34.78
CA ASP A 235 -4.77 44.29 35.61
C ASP A 235 -5.33 45.65 36.07
N MET A 236 -6.01 46.36 35.16
CA MET A 236 -6.69 47.62 35.51
C MET A 236 -7.82 47.42 36.52
N ARG A 237 -8.57 46.32 36.43
CA ARG A 237 -9.62 45.98 37.40
C ARG A 237 -9.02 45.75 38.79
N ASN A 238 -7.96 44.95 38.87
CA ASN A 238 -7.28 44.67 40.13
C ASN A 238 -6.73 45.94 40.78
N MET A 239 -6.08 46.82 40.01
CA MET A 239 -5.60 48.11 40.52
C MET A 239 -6.73 49.02 41.04
N MET A 240 -7.89 49.05 40.37
CA MET A 240 -9.04 49.83 40.85
C MET A 240 -9.61 49.26 42.16
N ASP A 241 -9.60 47.95 42.32
CA ASP A 241 -10.10 47.31 43.54
C ASP A 241 -9.13 47.51 44.71
N ASP A 242 -7.81 47.43 44.47
CA ASP A 242 -6.78 47.80 45.46
C ASP A 242 -6.92 49.27 45.89
N MET A 243 -7.11 50.18 44.94
CA MET A 243 -7.30 51.61 45.25
C MET A 243 -8.59 51.87 46.06
N LYS A 244 -9.67 51.12 45.79
CA LYS A 244 -10.89 51.21 46.62
C LYS A 244 -10.63 50.69 48.03
N GLU A 245 -9.90 49.60 48.17
CA GLU A 245 -9.55 49.03 49.48
C GLU A 245 -8.70 50.02 50.30
N GLU A 246 -7.67 50.62 49.69
CA GLU A 246 -6.83 51.64 50.34
C GLU A 246 -7.63 52.90 50.71
N ARG A 247 -8.56 53.33 49.86
CA ARG A 247 -9.48 54.44 50.19
C ARG A 247 -10.36 54.11 51.38
N LEU A 248 -10.87 52.88 51.48
CA LEU A 248 -11.67 52.42 52.61
C LEU A 248 -10.84 52.37 53.89
N LYS A 249 -9.59 51.86 53.84
CA LYS A 249 -8.65 51.86 54.97
C LYS A 249 -8.38 53.29 55.48
N LEU A 250 -8.11 54.24 54.58
CA LEU A 250 -7.91 55.65 54.93
C LEU A 250 -9.15 56.28 55.57
N GLN A 251 -10.35 55.98 55.07
CA GLN A 251 -11.60 56.47 55.67
C GLN A 251 -11.82 55.91 57.08
N VAL A 252 -11.57 54.62 57.31
CA VAL A 252 -11.69 53.98 58.62
C VAL A 252 -10.73 54.61 59.64
N MET A 253 -9.48 54.86 59.25
CA MET A 253 -8.49 55.55 60.09
C MET A 253 -8.93 56.96 60.50
N MET A 254 -9.51 57.74 59.57
CA MET A 254 -10.01 59.09 59.87
C MET A 254 -11.22 59.10 60.81
N VAL A 255 -12.03 58.03 60.82
CA VAL A 255 -13.17 57.90 61.75
C VAL A 255 -12.70 57.50 63.14
N GLN A 256 -11.72 56.59 63.24
CA GLN A 256 -11.15 56.19 64.53
C GLN A 256 -10.46 57.35 65.26
N THR A 257 -9.76 58.23 64.54
CA THR A 257 -9.08 59.41 65.12
C THR A 257 -10.04 60.51 65.60
N LYS A 258 -11.30 60.55 65.13
CA LYS A 258 -12.34 61.46 65.65
C LYS A 258 -13.08 60.93 66.87
N GLY A 259 -12.97 59.64 67.20
CA GLY A 259 -13.68 58.99 68.31
C GLY A 259 -13.07 59.23 69.70
N GLU A 260 -11.85 59.75 69.81
CA GLU A 260 -11.12 59.83 71.09
C GLU A 260 -11.25 61.17 71.86
N LYS A 261 -12.03 62.16 71.38
CA LYS A 261 -12.20 63.46 72.06
C LYS A 261 -13.55 63.67 72.78
N GLY A 262 -14.17 62.60 73.29
CA GLY A 262 -15.53 62.70 73.81
C GLY A 262 -15.88 61.81 74.99
N LYS A 263 -15.03 61.66 76.02
CA LYS A 263 -15.47 61.10 77.32
C LYS A 263 -14.83 61.77 78.52
N GLY A 264 -15.65 62.49 79.28
CA GLY A 264 -15.61 62.46 80.75
C GLY A 264 -15.31 63.76 81.47
N LYS A 265 -16.35 64.50 81.87
CA LYS A 265 -16.51 65.01 83.25
C LYS A 265 -18.00 65.03 83.64
N LEU A 266 -18.39 64.10 84.52
CA LEU A 266 -19.63 64.16 85.31
C LEU A 266 -19.54 65.29 86.36
N PRO A 267 -20.68 65.86 86.80
CA PRO A 267 -20.69 67.06 87.64
C PRO A 267 -20.43 66.74 89.11
N PHE A 268 -19.61 67.55 89.76
CA PHE A 268 -19.40 67.56 91.20
C PHE A 268 -20.26 68.68 91.82
N TRP A 269 -21.15 68.31 92.73
CA TRP A 269 -22.06 69.20 93.47
C TRP A 269 -21.34 70.20 94.39
N ARG A 270 -21.88 71.42 94.57
CA ARG A 270 -22.20 72.02 95.89
C ARG A 270 -22.84 73.43 95.81
N LYS A 271 -23.93 73.55 96.60
CA LYS A 271 -24.64 74.72 97.18
C LYS A 271 -25.26 75.76 96.27
#